data_AF-A0A9E8M259-F1
#
_entry.id   AF-A0A9E8M259-F1
#
_cell.length_a   1.000
_cell.length_b   1.000
_cell.length_c   1.000
_cell.angle_alpha   90.00
_cell.angle_beta   90.00
_cell.angle_gamma   90.00
#
_symmetry.space_group_name_H-M   'P 1'
#
loop_
_entity.id
_entity.type
_entity.pdbx_description
1 polymer ?
#
loop_
_entity_poly.entity_id
_entity_poly.type
_entity_poly.pdbx_seq_one_letter_code
_entity_poly.pdbx_strand_id
1 'polypeptide(L)' 'MLIDFLLGGAIFSYAIWALVKHIKKTKAGKCASCALKDYCQSSCIHDLNKK' A
#
# COMPACT_ATOMS: atom_id res chain seq x y z
N MET A 1 -29.64 -17.44 1.15
CA MET A 1 -29.56 -16.60 2.37
C MET A 1 -28.11 -16.52 2.85
N LEU A 2 -27.52 -17.56 3.48
CA LEU A 2 -26.13 -17.49 3.97
C LEU A 2 -25.07 -17.51 2.86
N ILE A 3 -25.33 -18.23 1.76
CA ILE A 3 -24.43 -18.34 0.60
C ILE A 3 -24.21 -16.97 -0.07
N ASP A 4 -25.26 -16.16 -0.18
CA ASP A 4 -25.22 -14.83 -0.77
C ASP A 4 -24.35 -13.87 0.06
N PHE A 5 -24.46 -13.95 1.39
CA PHE A 5 -23.59 -13.22 2.30
C PHE A 5 -22.12 -13.69 2.23
N LEU A 6 -21.88 -14.99 2.05
CA LEU A 6 -20.52 -15.53 1.88
C LEU A 6 -19.89 -15.06 0.57
N LEU A 7 -20.63 -15.10 -0.54
CA LEU A 7 -20.13 -14.63 -1.84
C LEU A 7 -19.88 -13.11 -1.82
N GLY A 8 -20.82 -12.33 -1.29
CA GLY A 8 -20.64 -10.88 -1.14
C GLY A 8 -19.48 -10.54 -0.21
N GLY A 9 -19.44 -11.18 0.96
CA GLY A 9 -18.39 -10.99 1.97
C GLY A 9 -17.01 -11.34 1.44
N ALA A 10 -16.86 -12.42 0.66
CA ALA A 10 -15.58 -12.82 0.07
C ALA A 10 -15.02 -11.76 -0.89
N ILE A 11 -15.86 -11.21 -1.78
CA ILE A 11 -15.46 -10.19 -2.74
C ILE A 11 -15.07 -8.89 -2.03
N PHE A 12 -15.92 -8.41 -1.11
CA PHE A 12 -15.66 -7.18 -0.34
C PHE A 12 -14.42 -7.33 0.55
N SER A 13 -14.23 -8.48 1.20
CA SER A 13 -13.05 -8.74 2.02
C SER A 13 -11.77 -8.67 1.20
N TYR A 14 -11.76 -9.25 0.00
CA TYR A 14 -10.60 -9.20 -0.89
C TYR A 14 -10.32 -7.77 -1.38
N ALA A 15 -11.35 -7.02 -1.74
CA ALA A 15 -11.22 -5.62 -2.14
C ALA A 15 -10.65 -4.74 -1.01
N ILE A 16 -11.15 -4.89 0.21
CA ILE A 16 -10.65 -4.17 1.39
C ILE A 16 -9.19 -4.54 1.68
N TRP A 17 -8.86 -5.84 1.65
CA TRP A 17 -7.49 -6.31 1.88
C TRP A 17 -6.52 -5.77 0.82
N ALA A 18 -6.94 -5.78 -0.45
CA ALA A 18 -6.18 -5.19 -1.54
C ALA A 18 -5.98 -3.69 -1.32
N LEU A 19 -7.04 -2.92 -1.03
CA LEU A 19 -6.91 -1.48 -0.75
C LEU A 19 -5.97 -1.21 0.43
N VAL A 20 -6.08 -1.95 1.54
CA VAL A 20 -5.19 -1.78 2.70
C VAL A 20 -3.74 -2.12 2.35
N LYS A 21 -3.51 -3.18 1.56
CA LYS A 21 -2.17 -3.55 1.08
C LYS A 21 -1.61 -2.47 0.15
N HIS A 22 -2.41 -1.96 -0.78
CA HIS A 22 -2.04 -0.86 -1.67
C HIS A 22 -1.77 0.41 -0.88
N ILE A 23 -2.59 0.75 0.12
CA ILE A 23 -2.38 1.89 1.01
C ILE A 23 -1.09 1.73 1.83
N LYS A 24 -0.77 0.53 2.35
CA LYS A 24 0.51 0.26 3.01
C LYS A 24 1.69 0.40 2.04
N LYS A 25 1.51 0.01 0.78
CA LYS A 25 2.50 0.14 -0.28
C LYS A 25 2.66 1.59 -0.76
N THR A 26 1.62 2.41 -0.73
CA THR A 26 1.68 3.84 -1.07
C THR A 26 2.22 4.68 0.09
N LYS A 27 1.97 4.28 1.35
CA LYS A 27 2.61 4.90 2.53
C LYS A 27 4.13 4.70 2.56
N ALA A 28 4.66 3.71 1.84
CA ALA A 28 6.11 3.58 1.62
C ALA A 28 6.69 4.70 0.72
N GLY A 29 5.85 5.60 0.19
CA GLY A 29 6.26 6.85 -0.45
C GLY A 29 7.20 6.67 -1.64
N LYS A 30 7.93 7.74 -2.00
CA LYS A 30 8.91 7.79 -3.10
C LYS A 30 10.00 6.70 -3.02
N CYS A 31 10.17 6.05 -1.87
CA CYS A 31 11.12 4.97 -1.66
C CYS A 31 10.60 3.55 -1.96
N ALA A 32 9.32 3.37 -2.32
CA ALA A 32 8.78 2.06 -2.67
C ALA A 32 9.35 1.47 -3.98
N SER A 33 9.89 2.32 -4.86
CA SER A 33 10.60 1.92 -6.09
C SER A 33 12.12 1.88 -5.94
N CYS A 34 12.64 2.20 -4.75
CA CYS A 34 14.07 2.33 -4.53
C CYS A 34 14.63 1.02 -3.95
N ALA A 35 15.64 0.43 -4.60
CA ALA A 35 16.31 -0.78 -4.13
C ALA A 35 17.00 -0.63 -2.75
N LEU A 36 17.12 0.61 -2.26
CA LEU A 36 17.77 0.99 -1.00
C LEU A 36 16.77 1.30 0.12
N LYS A 37 15.71 0.50 0.24
CA LYS A 37 14.66 0.64 1.27
C LYS A 37 15.20 0.66 2.72
N ASP A 38 16.35 0.03 2.97
CA ASP A 38 17.02 0.02 4.28
C ASP A 38 17.70 1.35 4.65
N TYR A 39 18.14 2.13 3.65
CA TYR A 39 18.88 3.39 3.86
C TYR A 39 18.05 4.66 3.62
N CYS A 40 16.80 4.52 3.15
CA CYS A 40 15.92 5.65 2.83
C CYS A 40 15.60 6.57 4.04
N GLN A 41 15.77 6.09 5.27
CA GLN A 41 15.59 6.92 6.46
C GLN A 41 16.71 7.95 6.72
N SER A 42 17.90 7.79 6.13
CA SER A 42 19.08 8.60 6.51
C SER A 42 19.39 9.78 5.58
N SER A 43 18.69 9.92 4.43
CA SER A 43 18.95 11.02 3.49
C SER A 43 17.71 11.61 2.80
N CYS A 44 16.50 11.33 3.31
CA CYS A 44 15.26 11.95 2.82
C CYS A 44 15.03 13.38 3.39
N ILE A 45 16.10 14.16 3.53
CA ILE A 45 16.02 15.61 3.79
C ILE A 45 16.35 16.41 2.52
N HIS A 46 16.88 15.78 1.45
CA HIS A 46 17.42 16.49 0.28
C HIS A 46 16.78 16.11 -1.06
N ASP A 47 15.49 15.72 -1.13
CA ASP A 47 14.81 15.59 -2.44
C ASP A 47 13.26 15.56 -2.35
N LEU A 48 12.65 16.62 -1.79
CA LEU A 48 11.20 16.84 -1.89
C LEU A 48 10.86 18.18 -2.57
N ASN A 49 11.70 18.62 -3.51
CA ASN A 49 11.38 19.71 -4.41
C ASN A 49 11.91 19.45 -5.84
N LYS A 50 11.35 18.44 -6.53
CA LYS A 50 11.35 18.47 -8.00
C LYS A 50 10.26 17.62 -8.64
N LYS A 51 9.46 18.34 -9.44
CA LYS A 51 8.46 17.95 -10.43
C LYS A 51 7.02 17.79 -9.96
#